data_AF-A0A9P4IQA6-F1
#
_entry.id   AF-A0A9P4IQA6-F1
#
_cell.length_a   1.000
_cell.length_b   1.000
_cell.length_c   1.000
_cell.angle_alpha   90.00
_cell.angle_beta   90.00
_cell.angle_gamma   90.00
#
_symmetry.space_group_name_H-M   'P 1'
#
loop_
_entity.id
_entity.type
_entity.pdbx_description
1 polymer ?
#
loop_
_entity_poly.entity_id
_entity_poly.type
_entity_poly.pdbx_seq_one_letter_code
_entity_poly.pdbx_strand_id
1 'polypeptide(L)'
;MFAWLQGPGRGLRHPLKGSTNYLGAYNARGELVRTKGDAQGKRTSLAKPVRDDLDEEDELEAIREREKADNTEKSGGKKGNELPPERPQDLRPFPLNTYFKSQPILSEDLREEIWRRVQQDGSNIRIVSAELGVSIERVAAVVRMKEIEKRWVAEGKPLATPYSRAVLSMLPTTPFSPGRPPIVHEPINDLRVHPDTKHQVFVPVSESRHFTREDAGKAFSADLLSTEKRIPHPELVELEKDIVNGVEPRERIARARERMRQEEETRQKREEARKKRIEESVKVFNSGNRFMFRFEECNAEAVGKDGRSHKGVGWRYGVPHEDRKKGQVKIPKYVL
;
A
#
# COMPACT_ATOMS: atom_id res chain seq x y z
N MET A 1 7.42 -5.54 40.01
CA MET A 1 7.00 -6.28 38.80
C MET A 1 5.59 -6.88 38.95
N PHE A 2 5.35 -7.84 39.84
CA PHE A 2 4.03 -8.48 39.99
C PHE A 2 2.88 -7.53 40.33
N ALA A 3 3.13 -6.50 41.15
CA ALA A 3 2.15 -5.44 41.43
C ALA A 3 1.68 -4.72 40.16
N TRP A 4 2.57 -4.55 39.17
CA TRP A 4 2.18 -3.95 37.89
C TRP A 4 1.34 -4.93 37.06
N LEU A 5 1.76 -6.20 36.98
CA LEU A 5 1.02 -7.24 36.23
C LEU A 5 -0.39 -7.49 36.79
N GLN A 6 -0.56 -7.40 38.11
CA GLN A 6 -1.84 -7.57 38.79
C GLN A 6 -2.68 -6.28 38.82
N GLY A 7 -2.03 -5.12 38.73
CA GLY A 7 -2.65 -3.80 38.66
C GLY A 7 -2.75 -3.31 37.19
N PRO A 8 -1.97 -2.28 36.78
CA PRO A 8 -2.10 -1.66 35.46
C PRO A 8 -1.99 -2.61 34.26
N GLY A 9 -1.17 -3.66 34.35
CA GLY A 9 -0.93 -4.63 33.29
C GLY A 9 -2.03 -5.68 33.12
N ARG A 10 -3.05 -5.69 33.99
CA ARG A 10 -4.12 -6.71 33.96
C ARG A 10 -4.90 -6.72 32.65
N GLY A 11 -5.08 -5.55 32.02
CA GLY A 11 -5.79 -5.41 30.74
C GLY A 11 -5.09 -6.14 29.58
N LEU A 12 -3.78 -6.38 29.68
CA LEU A 12 -3.03 -7.07 28.62
C LEU A 12 -3.24 -8.59 28.62
N ARG A 13 -3.59 -9.17 29.78
CA ARG A 13 -3.80 -10.62 29.94
C ARG A 13 -5.08 -11.08 29.24
N HIS A 14 -6.13 -10.26 29.29
CA HIS A 14 -7.42 -10.54 28.69
C HIS A 14 -7.84 -9.32 27.88
N PRO A 15 -7.50 -9.28 26.57
CA PRO A 15 -7.78 -8.11 25.73
C PRO A 15 -9.29 -7.82 25.67
N LEU A 16 -9.63 -6.55 25.75
CA LEU A 16 -11.02 -6.09 25.61
C LEU A 16 -11.49 -6.32 24.17
N LYS A 17 -12.71 -6.84 24.01
CA LYS A 17 -13.31 -7.04 22.69
C LYS A 17 -13.52 -5.68 22.01
N GLY A 18 -13.01 -5.52 20.78
CA GLY A 18 -13.11 -4.27 20.03
C GLY A 18 -12.14 -3.18 20.50
N SER A 19 -11.05 -3.57 21.16
CA SER A 19 -9.94 -2.68 21.51
C SER A 19 -8.61 -3.32 21.15
N THR A 20 -7.69 -2.50 20.65
CA THR A 20 -6.28 -2.88 20.55
C THR A 20 -5.69 -3.21 21.92
N ASN A 21 -4.80 -4.20 21.92
CA ASN A 21 -4.09 -4.61 23.14
C ASN A 21 -2.71 -3.95 23.27
N TYR A 22 -2.67 -2.61 23.17
CA TYR A 22 -1.44 -1.83 23.16
C TYR A 22 -1.25 -1.00 24.42
N LEU A 23 0.01 -0.80 24.82
CA LEU A 23 0.35 0.04 25.99
C LEU A 23 -0.15 1.48 25.84
N GLY A 24 -0.15 2.02 24.61
CA GLY A 24 -0.64 3.38 24.34
C GLY A 24 -2.14 3.58 24.58
N ALA A 25 -2.94 2.51 24.60
CA ALA A 25 -4.38 2.58 24.87
C ALA A 25 -4.71 2.75 26.35
N TYR A 26 -3.75 2.46 27.25
CA TYR A 26 -3.97 2.49 28.70
C TYR A 26 -3.18 3.62 29.35
N ASN A 27 -3.77 4.22 30.38
CA ASN A 27 -3.05 5.17 31.24
C ASN A 27 -2.12 4.43 32.22
N ALA A 28 -1.35 5.18 33.04
CA ALA A 28 -0.46 4.60 34.04
C ALA A 28 -1.18 3.73 35.11
N ARG A 29 -2.52 3.87 35.25
CA ARG A 29 -3.36 3.08 36.15
C ARG A 29 -3.92 1.82 35.50
N GLY A 30 -3.70 1.61 34.21
CA GLY A 30 -4.23 0.47 33.44
C GLY A 30 -5.67 0.64 32.98
N GLU A 31 -6.20 1.87 32.98
CA GLU A 31 -7.54 2.17 32.48
C GLU A 31 -7.48 2.61 31.03
N LEU A 32 -8.47 2.20 30.23
CA LEU A 32 -8.59 2.54 28.82
C LEU A 32 -8.87 4.04 28.64
N VAL A 33 -7.97 4.76 27.99
CA VAL A 33 -8.00 6.24 27.88
C VAL A 33 -9.30 6.73 27.24
N ARG A 34 -9.81 6.06 26.20
CA ARG A 34 -11.01 6.48 25.46
C ARG A 34 -12.36 6.33 26.21
N THR A 35 -12.41 5.59 27.33
CA THR A 35 -13.67 5.36 28.08
C THR A 35 -14.00 6.47 29.06
N LYS A 36 -12.98 7.17 29.58
CA LYS A 36 -13.20 8.39 30.35
C LYS A 36 -13.49 9.50 29.36
N GLY A 37 -14.72 10.03 29.40
CA GLY A 37 -15.04 11.30 28.79
C GLY A 37 -14.12 12.36 29.40
N ASP A 38 -12.97 12.58 28.77
CA ASP A 38 -12.03 13.62 29.17
C ASP A 38 -12.63 14.99 28.81
N ALA A 39 -13.53 15.43 29.67
CA ALA A 39 -13.75 16.84 30.00
C ALA A 39 -12.45 17.54 30.50
N GLN A 40 -11.35 16.80 30.60
CA GLN A 40 -10.05 17.26 31.10
C GLN A 40 -8.99 17.47 29.99
N GLY A 41 -9.34 17.25 28.71
CA GLY A 41 -8.51 17.67 27.56
C GLY A 41 -8.72 19.13 27.13
N LYS A 42 -9.74 19.81 27.66
CA LYS A 42 -10.11 21.19 27.27
C LYS A 42 -9.37 22.29 28.05
N ARG A 43 -8.45 21.95 28.97
CA ARG A 43 -7.78 22.93 29.86
C ARG A 43 -6.28 23.12 29.63
N THR A 44 -5.64 22.40 28.71
CA THR A 44 -4.21 22.58 28.40
C THR A 44 -3.91 22.84 26.93
N SER A 45 -4.90 23.32 26.17
CA SER A 45 -4.73 23.88 24.82
C SER A 45 -5.26 25.31 24.70
N LEU A 46 -5.34 26.05 25.82
CA LEU A 46 -5.48 27.49 25.78
C LEU A 46 -4.08 28.10 25.64
N ALA A 47 -3.93 28.90 24.58
CA ALA A 47 -2.75 29.66 24.17
C ALA A 47 -1.61 28.89 23.47
N LYS A 48 -1.83 28.51 22.21
CA LYS A 48 -0.88 28.96 21.17
C LYS A 48 -1.56 30.11 20.42
N PRO A 49 -0.93 31.29 20.30
CA PRO A 49 -1.47 32.33 19.44
C PRO A 49 -1.51 31.78 18.01
N VAL A 50 -2.66 32.00 17.36
CA VAL A 50 -2.80 31.86 15.91
C VAL A 50 -1.70 32.71 15.29
N ARG A 51 -0.89 32.11 14.42
CA ARG A 51 -0.05 32.88 13.50
C ARG A 51 -0.98 33.31 12.39
N ASP A 52 -1.04 34.60 12.09
CA ASP A 52 -1.91 35.25 11.10
C ASP A 52 -1.61 34.85 9.63
N ASP A 53 -0.91 33.74 9.39
CA ASP A 53 -0.40 33.34 8.06
C ASP A 53 -0.93 31.96 7.61
N LEU A 54 -2.22 31.68 7.80
CA LEU A 54 -2.86 30.49 7.23
C LEU A 54 -3.96 30.90 6.24
N ASP A 55 -3.95 30.25 5.08
CA ASP A 55 -4.89 30.50 3.99
C ASP A 55 -6.33 30.13 4.42
N GLU A 56 -7.33 30.91 3.97
CA GLU A 56 -8.74 30.75 4.36
C GLU A 56 -9.32 29.34 4.08
N GLU A 57 -8.75 28.62 3.09
CA GLU A 57 -9.15 27.24 2.75
C GLU A 57 -8.79 26.22 3.85
N ASP A 58 -7.64 26.38 4.51
CA ASP A 58 -7.19 25.49 5.58
C ASP A 58 -8.03 25.68 6.87
N GLU A 59 -8.48 26.92 7.13
CA GLU A 59 -9.41 27.19 8.23
C GLU A 59 -10.80 26.58 7.97
N LEU A 60 -11.30 26.70 6.74
CA LEU A 60 -12.60 26.15 6.34
C LEU A 60 -12.61 24.62 6.38
N GLU A 61 -11.51 23.96 6.01
CA GLU A 61 -11.36 22.51 6.09
C GLU A 61 -11.31 22.02 7.55
N ALA A 62 -10.58 22.73 8.42
CA ALA A 62 -10.55 22.44 9.86
C ALA A 62 -11.91 22.64 10.55
N ILE A 63 -12.70 23.62 10.12
CA ILE A 63 -14.08 23.83 10.59
C ILE A 63 -14.99 22.70 10.12
N ARG A 64 -14.91 22.29 8.85
CA ARG A 64 -15.70 21.16 8.31
C ARG A 64 -15.37 19.83 8.98
N GLU A 65 -14.10 19.57 9.30
CA GLU A 65 -13.72 18.38 10.05
C GLU A 65 -14.29 18.37 11.47
N ARG A 66 -14.31 19.54 12.14
CA ARG A 66 -14.94 19.69 13.47
C ARG A 66 -16.44 19.53 13.42
N GLU A 67 -17.11 20.10 12.42
CA GLU A 67 -18.56 19.95 12.24
C GLU A 67 -18.95 18.50 11.91
N LYS A 68 -18.16 17.79 11.10
CA LYS A 68 -18.35 16.35 10.86
C LYS A 68 -18.19 15.56 12.16
N ALA A 69 -17.15 15.84 12.96
CA ALA A 69 -16.94 15.18 14.25
C ALA A 69 -18.13 15.41 15.22
N ASP A 70 -18.58 16.66 15.38
CA ASP A 70 -19.71 17.03 16.24
C ASP A 70 -21.06 16.44 15.77
N ASN A 71 -21.27 16.29 14.46
CA ASN A 71 -22.50 15.69 13.92
C ASN A 71 -22.54 14.15 14.12
N THR A 72 -21.37 13.50 14.15
CA THR A 72 -21.29 12.07 14.52
C THR A 72 -21.67 11.83 15.98
N GLU A 73 -21.30 12.75 16.89
CA GLU A 73 -21.56 12.62 18.33
C GLU A 73 -23.03 12.86 18.72
N LYS A 74 -23.77 13.70 17.98
CA LYS A 74 -25.18 14.03 18.31
C LYS A 74 -26.21 12.98 17.89
N SER A 75 -25.82 11.93 17.16
CA SER A 75 -26.73 10.85 16.73
C SER A 75 -26.70 9.59 17.62
N GLY A 76 -25.91 9.59 18.69
CA GLY A 76 -25.73 8.44 19.59
C GLY A 76 -26.77 8.31 20.69
N GLY A 77 -28.02 7.98 20.35
CA GLY A 77 -28.95 7.38 21.31
C GLY A 77 -28.31 6.12 21.92
N LYS A 78 -28.30 6.01 23.27
CA LYS A 78 -27.70 4.93 24.06
C LYS A 78 -27.93 3.54 23.44
N LYS A 79 -26.95 3.03 22.68
CA LYS A 79 -26.77 1.60 22.42
C LYS A 79 -25.83 1.04 23.48
N GLY A 80 -26.29 0.03 24.20
CA GLY A 80 -25.61 -0.51 25.37
C GLY A 80 -24.24 -1.12 25.06
N ASN A 81 -23.30 -0.91 25.99
CA ASN A 81 -22.08 -1.70 26.20
C ASN A 81 -21.01 -1.76 25.09
N GLU A 82 -21.10 -0.96 24.03
CA GLU A 82 -20.05 -0.88 23.00
C GLU A 82 -19.01 0.21 23.34
N LEU A 83 -17.72 -0.15 23.25
CA LEU A 83 -16.62 0.80 23.47
C LEU A 83 -16.64 1.88 22.36
N PRO A 84 -16.34 3.16 22.68
CA PRO A 84 -16.15 4.21 21.67
C PRO A 84 -15.12 3.78 20.63
N PRO A 85 -15.12 4.26 19.38
CA PRO A 85 -14.12 3.89 18.37
C PRO A 85 -12.68 4.21 18.82
N GLU A 86 -11.71 3.47 18.27
CA GLU A 86 -10.28 3.59 18.64
C GLU A 86 -9.72 4.94 18.21
N ARG A 87 -8.95 5.58 19.09
CA ARG A 87 -8.23 6.83 18.79
C ARG A 87 -6.83 6.55 18.27
N PRO A 88 -6.17 7.49 17.57
CA PRO A 88 -4.79 7.31 17.10
C PRO A 88 -3.74 7.04 18.20
N GLN A 89 -4.06 7.37 19.46
CA GLN A 89 -3.23 7.06 20.62
C GLN A 89 -3.35 5.58 21.03
N ASP A 90 -4.55 5.01 20.94
CA ASP A 90 -4.82 3.61 21.27
C ASP A 90 -4.11 2.66 20.31
N LEU A 91 -3.85 3.11 19.09
CA LEU A 91 -3.13 2.35 18.06
C LEU A 91 -1.61 2.31 18.25
N ARG A 92 -1.06 2.87 19.34
CA ARG A 92 0.39 2.94 19.58
C ARG A 92 0.89 1.77 20.45
N PRO A 93 1.58 0.77 19.87
CA PRO A 93 2.15 -0.32 20.66
C PRO A 93 3.26 0.16 21.58
N PHE A 94 4.06 1.14 21.15
CA PHE A 94 5.19 1.68 21.91
C PHE A 94 4.89 3.11 22.35
N PRO A 95 4.78 3.38 23.67
CA PRO A 95 4.37 4.70 24.15
C PRO A 95 5.37 5.82 23.81
N LEU A 96 6.66 5.50 23.72
CA LEU A 96 7.72 6.47 23.41
C LEU A 96 7.80 6.83 21.91
N ASN A 97 7.34 5.94 21.03
CA ASN A 97 7.36 6.19 19.58
C ASN A 97 5.97 6.64 19.12
N THR A 98 5.78 7.95 19.01
CA THR A 98 4.50 8.56 18.61
C THR A 98 4.18 8.41 17.12
N TYR A 99 5.20 8.15 16.29
CA TYR A 99 5.07 7.99 14.84
C TYR A 99 4.56 6.60 14.46
N PHE A 100 5.04 5.55 15.13
CA PHE A 100 4.62 4.18 14.82
C PHE A 100 3.23 3.88 15.40
N LYS A 101 2.27 3.64 14.51
CA LYS A 101 0.91 3.22 14.84
C LYS A 101 0.63 1.88 14.17
N SER A 102 -0.12 1.02 14.85
CA SER A 102 -0.67 -0.18 14.24
C SER A 102 -1.77 0.23 13.26
N GLN A 103 -1.45 0.14 11.98
CA GLN A 103 -2.43 0.34 10.92
C GLN A 103 -3.48 -0.79 10.93
N PRO A 104 -4.72 -0.51 10.51
CA PRO A 104 -5.72 -1.55 10.38
C PRO A 104 -5.28 -2.61 9.36
N ILE A 105 -5.72 -3.84 9.55
CA ILE A 105 -5.52 -4.95 8.60
C ILE A 105 -6.84 -5.28 7.90
N LEU A 106 -6.77 -5.90 6.72
CA LEU A 106 -7.99 -6.29 6.00
C LEU A 106 -8.78 -7.33 6.81
N SER A 107 -10.09 -7.13 6.97
CA SER A 107 -11.00 -8.15 7.53
C SER A 107 -11.05 -9.40 6.65
N GLU A 108 -11.48 -10.52 7.21
CA GLU A 108 -11.62 -11.79 6.47
C GLU A 108 -12.61 -11.64 5.30
N ASP A 109 -13.73 -10.97 5.55
CA ASP A 109 -14.77 -10.69 4.54
C ASP A 109 -14.23 -9.82 3.40
N LEU A 110 -13.43 -8.80 3.71
CA LEU A 110 -12.81 -7.94 2.69
C LEU A 110 -11.81 -8.71 1.83
N ARG A 111 -11.05 -9.63 2.42
CA ARG A 111 -10.11 -10.49 1.67
C ARG A 111 -10.86 -11.43 0.71
N GLU A 112 -11.96 -11.99 1.18
CA GLU A 112 -12.82 -12.85 0.36
C GLU A 112 -13.44 -12.06 -0.80
N GLU A 113 -13.93 -10.84 -0.55
CA GLU A 113 -14.48 -9.96 -1.58
C GLU A 113 -13.44 -9.59 -2.64
N ILE A 114 -12.21 -9.24 -2.23
CA ILE A 114 -11.11 -8.96 -3.15
C ILE A 114 -10.85 -10.17 -4.06
N TRP A 115 -10.76 -11.37 -3.47
CA TRP A 115 -10.54 -12.59 -4.22
C TRP A 115 -11.70 -12.89 -5.18
N ARG A 116 -12.95 -12.71 -4.73
CA ARG A 116 -14.16 -12.89 -5.54
C ARG A 116 -14.15 -12.00 -6.78
N ARG A 117 -13.90 -10.69 -6.62
CA ARG A 117 -13.90 -9.74 -7.75
C ARG A 117 -12.82 -10.04 -8.77
N VAL A 118 -11.62 -10.41 -8.32
CA VAL A 118 -10.50 -10.68 -9.23
C VAL A 118 -10.65 -12.04 -9.91
N GLN A 119 -10.98 -13.09 -9.15
CA GLN A 119 -10.95 -14.46 -9.65
C GLN A 119 -12.27 -14.92 -10.27
N GLN A 120 -13.42 -14.51 -9.72
CA GLN A 120 -14.74 -14.91 -10.24
C GLN A 120 -15.27 -13.88 -11.24
N ASP A 121 -15.26 -12.60 -10.87
CA ASP A 121 -15.81 -11.55 -11.73
C ASP A 121 -14.83 -11.11 -12.84
N GLY A 122 -13.55 -11.53 -12.75
CA GLY A 122 -12.51 -11.18 -13.72
C GLY A 122 -12.14 -9.69 -13.73
N SER A 123 -12.42 -8.98 -12.64
CA SER A 123 -12.16 -7.54 -12.54
C SER A 123 -10.65 -7.25 -12.49
N ASN A 124 -10.22 -6.18 -13.15
CA ASN A 124 -8.83 -5.74 -13.11
C ASN A 124 -8.42 -5.35 -11.67
N ILE A 125 -7.24 -5.80 -11.25
CA ILE A 125 -6.62 -5.50 -9.95
C ILE A 125 -6.61 -3.98 -9.67
N ARG A 126 -6.34 -3.13 -10.67
CA ARG A 126 -6.32 -1.67 -10.50
C ARG A 126 -7.69 -1.10 -10.15
N ILE A 127 -8.74 -1.62 -10.78
CA ILE A 127 -10.13 -1.21 -10.50
C ILE A 127 -10.49 -1.63 -9.08
N VAL A 128 -10.21 -2.88 -8.71
CA VAL A 128 -10.48 -3.40 -7.36
C VAL A 128 -9.71 -2.60 -6.30
N SER A 129 -8.46 -2.22 -6.59
CA SER A 129 -7.60 -1.37 -5.75
C SER A 129 -8.19 0.03 -5.55
N ALA A 130 -8.58 0.69 -6.64
CA ALA A 130 -9.19 2.02 -6.60
C ALA A 130 -10.56 2.03 -5.92
N GLU A 131 -11.39 1.02 -6.20
CA GLU A 131 -12.72 0.89 -5.60
C GLU A 131 -12.63 0.61 -4.11
N LEU A 132 -11.85 -0.38 -3.68
CA LEU A 132 -11.79 -0.79 -2.27
C LEU A 132 -10.81 0.04 -1.43
N GLY A 133 -10.03 0.93 -2.04
CA GLY A 133 -9.04 1.76 -1.36
C GLY A 133 -7.90 0.96 -0.74
N VAL A 134 -7.42 -0.06 -1.47
CA VAL A 134 -6.35 -0.99 -1.04
C VAL A 134 -5.26 -0.99 -2.10
N SER A 135 -3.97 -0.93 -1.75
CA SER A 135 -2.88 -0.90 -2.75
C SER A 135 -2.88 -2.11 -3.70
N ILE A 136 -2.42 -1.89 -4.93
CA ILE A 136 -2.33 -2.92 -5.99
C ILE A 136 -1.49 -4.11 -5.50
N GLU A 137 -0.36 -3.86 -4.84
CA GLU A 137 0.52 -4.90 -4.31
C GLU A 137 -0.17 -5.74 -3.24
N ARG A 138 -0.97 -5.11 -2.37
CA ARG A 138 -1.73 -5.80 -1.33
C ARG A 138 -2.87 -6.62 -1.93
N VAL A 139 -3.61 -6.09 -2.91
CA VAL A 139 -4.64 -6.84 -3.63
C VAL A 139 -4.04 -8.11 -4.25
N ALA A 140 -2.92 -8.00 -4.95
CA ALA A 140 -2.23 -9.15 -5.55
C ALA A 140 -1.73 -10.16 -4.49
N ALA A 141 -1.26 -9.70 -3.34
CA ALA A 141 -0.87 -10.57 -2.23
C ALA A 141 -2.08 -11.31 -1.62
N VAL A 142 -3.20 -10.63 -1.42
CA VAL A 142 -4.44 -11.21 -0.89
C VAL A 142 -4.93 -12.32 -1.81
N VAL A 143 -5.00 -12.07 -3.12
CA VAL A 143 -5.41 -13.08 -4.11
C VAL A 143 -4.51 -14.32 -4.03
N ARG A 144 -3.18 -14.14 -4.02
CA ARG A 144 -2.22 -15.26 -3.91
C ARG A 144 -2.40 -16.05 -2.62
N MET A 145 -2.58 -15.39 -1.48
CA MET A 145 -2.77 -16.06 -0.19
C MET A 145 -4.12 -16.79 -0.14
N LYS A 146 -5.18 -16.22 -0.70
CA LYS A 146 -6.50 -16.83 -0.77
C LYS A 146 -6.52 -18.06 -1.68
N GLU A 147 -5.81 -18.03 -2.80
CA GLU A 147 -5.63 -19.23 -3.65
C GLU A 147 -4.97 -20.38 -2.87
N ILE A 148 -3.94 -20.09 -2.05
CA ILE A 148 -3.30 -21.10 -1.19
C ILE A 148 -4.30 -21.63 -0.15
N GLU A 149 -5.09 -20.75 0.48
CA GLU A 149 -6.12 -21.12 1.44
C GLU A 149 -7.17 -22.04 0.80
N LYS A 150 -7.72 -21.68 -0.36
CA LYS A 150 -8.69 -22.51 -1.10
C LYS A 150 -8.09 -23.86 -1.50
N ARG A 151 -6.82 -23.89 -1.95
CA ARG A 151 -6.11 -25.14 -2.24
C ARG A 151 -5.98 -26.01 -0.99
N TRP A 152 -5.62 -25.45 0.16
CA TRP A 152 -5.53 -26.21 1.41
C TRP A 152 -6.87 -26.77 1.86
N VAL A 153 -7.94 -26.00 1.71
CA VAL A 153 -9.31 -26.49 1.96
C VAL A 153 -9.64 -27.64 1.00
N ALA A 154 -9.32 -27.53 -0.29
CA ALA A 154 -9.53 -28.59 -1.27
C ALA A 154 -8.71 -29.86 -0.98
N GLU A 155 -7.49 -29.70 -0.47
CA GLU A 155 -6.62 -30.80 -0.02
C GLU A 155 -7.03 -31.37 1.37
N GLY A 156 -8.02 -30.77 2.05
CA GLY A 156 -8.47 -31.19 3.38
C GLY A 156 -7.47 -30.89 4.51
N LYS A 157 -6.53 -29.96 4.31
CA LYS A 157 -5.54 -29.58 5.32
C LYS A 157 -6.20 -28.74 6.43
N PRO A 158 -5.89 -29.00 7.71
CA PRO A 158 -6.47 -28.23 8.82
C PRO A 158 -5.95 -26.79 8.81
N LEU A 159 -6.87 -25.83 8.87
CA LEU A 159 -6.54 -24.41 8.98
C LEU A 159 -6.38 -23.99 10.45
N ALA A 160 -5.50 -23.02 10.70
CA ALA A 160 -5.25 -22.47 12.03
C ALA A 160 -6.33 -21.44 12.45
N THR A 161 -7.61 -21.78 12.33
CA THR A 161 -8.75 -20.88 12.56
C THR A 161 -8.85 -20.32 13.99
N PRO A 162 -8.63 -21.09 15.06
CA PRO A 162 -8.66 -20.54 16.42
C PRO A 162 -7.58 -19.47 16.64
N TYR A 163 -6.39 -19.70 16.07
CA TYR A 163 -5.28 -18.77 16.13
C TYR A 163 -5.58 -17.50 15.33
N SER A 164 -6.04 -17.63 14.07
CA SER A 164 -6.34 -16.47 13.24
C SER A 164 -7.43 -15.57 13.86
N ARG A 165 -8.51 -16.16 14.38
CA ARG A 165 -9.58 -15.43 15.06
C ARG A 165 -9.08 -14.68 16.29
N ALA A 166 -8.25 -15.33 17.11
CA ALA A 166 -7.67 -14.70 18.29
C ALA A 166 -6.78 -13.50 17.91
N VAL A 167 -5.91 -13.64 16.91
CA VAL A 167 -5.04 -12.56 16.45
C VAL A 167 -5.84 -11.42 15.82
N LEU A 168 -6.81 -11.72 14.96
CA LEU A 168 -7.67 -10.70 14.34
C LEU A 168 -8.45 -9.89 15.39
N SER A 169 -8.84 -10.52 16.51
CA SER A 169 -9.56 -9.83 17.59
C SER A 169 -8.71 -8.80 18.36
N MET A 170 -7.38 -8.88 18.25
CA MET A 170 -6.43 -7.98 18.95
C MET A 170 -5.97 -6.81 18.07
N LEU A 171 -6.23 -6.88 16.76
CA LEU A 171 -5.75 -5.91 15.77
C LEU A 171 -6.91 -5.07 15.24
N PRO A 172 -6.66 -3.79 14.91
CA PRO A 172 -7.64 -2.99 14.18
C PRO A 172 -7.88 -3.59 12.80
N THR A 173 -9.13 -3.62 12.34
CA THR A 173 -9.46 -4.18 11.01
C THR A 173 -10.27 -3.20 10.17
N THR A 174 -10.06 -3.20 8.85
CA THR A 174 -10.99 -2.57 7.91
C THR A 174 -12.12 -3.53 7.54
N PRO A 175 -13.37 -3.28 7.98
CA PRO A 175 -14.49 -4.14 7.67
C PRO A 175 -14.93 -3.97 6.21
N PHE A 176 -15.41 -5.04 5.58
CA PHE A 176 -16.17 -4.93 4.35
C PHE A 176 -17.62 -4.60 4.67
N SER A 177 -18.12 -3.48 4.14
CA SER A 177 -19.51 -3.03 4.34
C SER A 177 -20.23 -3.01 2.99
N PRO A 178 -21.00 -4.05 2.63
CA PRO A 178 -21.72 -4.07 1.36
C PRO A 178 -22.74 -2.92 1.30
N GLY A 179 -22.80 -2.24 0.15
CA GLY A 179 -23.73 -1.13 -0.09
C GLY A 179 -23.35 0.21 0.55
N ARG A 180 -22.23 0.28 1.29
CA ARG A 180 -21.64 1.56 1.73
C ARG A 180 -20.37 1.85 0.94
N PRO A 181 -19.98 3.13 0.81
CA PRO A 181 -18.66 3.47 0.30
C PRO A 181 -17.59 2.73 1.11
N PRO A 182 -16.61 2.11 0.44
CA PRO A 182 -15.53 1.41 1.11
C PRO A 182 -14.68 2.39 1.92
N ILE A 183 -14.22 1.92 3.06
CA ILE A 183 -13.29 2.67 3.91
C ILE A 183 -11.91 2.53 3.26
N VAL A 184 -11.29 3.66 2.95
CA VAL A 184 -9.91 3.69 2.43
C VAL A 184 -8.98 3.01 3.44
N HIS A 185 -8.39 1.89 3.04
CA HIS A 185 -7.52 1.09 3.90
C HIS A 185 -6.13 1.70 4.01
N GLU A 186 -5.60 2.17 2.87
CA GLU A 186 -4.28 2.79 2.77
C GLU A 186 -4.25 3.76 1.58
N PRO A 187 -3.33 4.73 1.55
CA PRO A 187 -3.19 5.63 0.40
C PRO A 187 -2.75 4.84 -0.83
N ILE A 188 -3.59 4.83 -1.87
CA ILE A 188 -3.33 4.11 -3.13
C ILE A 188 -2.47 4.90 -4.13
N ASN A 189 -2.31 6.21 -3.90
CA ASN A 189 -1.61 7.13 -4.80
C ASN A 189 -0.20 7.52 -4.30
N ASP A 190 0.31 6.82 -3.29
CA ASP A 190 1.62 7.12 -2.73
C ASP A 190 2.75 6.88 -3.73
N LEU A 191 3.58 7.90 -3.91
CA LEU A 191 4.73 7.89 -4.82
C LEU A 191 6.02 7.62 -4.06
N ARG A 192 6.88 6.76 -4.62
CA ARG A 192 8.25 6.63 -4.15
C ARG A 192 9.05 7.89 -4.49
N VAL A 193 9.70 8.47 -3.48
CA VAL A 193 10.59 9.62 -3.66
C VAL A 193 11.83 9.17 -4.46
N HIS A 194 12.02 9.76 -5.65
CA HIS A 194 13.17 9.44 -6.50
C HIS A 194 14.43 10.15 -5.95
N PRO A 195 15.63 9.55 -6.04
CA PRO A 195 16.86 10.23 -5.59
C PRO A 195 17.06 11.61 -6.24
N ASP A 196 16.78 11.72 -7.53
CA ASP A 196 16.92 12.98 -8.27
C ASP A 196 15.97 14.08 -7.77
N THR A 197 14.87 13.76 -7.09
CA THR A 197 13.95 14.79 -6.57
C THR A 197 14.32 15.25 -5.15
N LYS A 198 15.46 14.81 -4.59
CA LYS A 198 15.85 15.14 -3.21
C LYS A 198 16.64 16.43 -3.08
N HIS A 199 17.25 16.91 -4.16
CA HIS A 199 18.05 18.13 -4.12
C HIS A 199 17.16 19.36 -4.31
N GLN A 200 17.52 20.47 -3.68
CA GLN A 200 16.81 21.73 -3.80
C GLN A 200 17.23 22.43 -5.10
N VAL A 201 16.26 22.80 -5.94
CA VAL A 201 16.49 23.48 -7.23
C VAL A 201 15.68 24.76 -7.28
N PHE A 202 16.34 25.86 -7.62
CA PHE A 202 15.70 27.13 -7.95
C PHE A 202 15.98 27.43 -9.42
N VAL A 203 15.00 27.16 -10.29
CA VAL A 203 15.14 27.37 -11.73
C VAL A 203 14.75 28.81 -12.05
N PRO A 204 15.66 29.66 -12.57
CA PRO A 204 15.27 30.97 -13.07
C PRO A 204 14.44 30.79 -14.34
N VAL A 205 13.23 31.33 -14.35
CA VAL A 205 12.31 31.31 -15.47
C VAL A 205 11.83 32.73 -15.78
N SER A 206 11.30 32.94 -16.99
CA SER A 206 10.65 34.21 -17.31
C SER A 206 9.47 34.46 -16.39
N GLU A 207 9.22 35.72 -16.04
CA GLU A 207 8.13 36.17 -15.16
C GLU A 207 6.75 35.71 -15.65
N SER A 208 6.56 35.55 -16.96
CA SER A 208 5.30 35.12 -17.57
C SER A 208 5.24 33.62 -17.91
N ARG A 209 6.27 32.83 -17.57
CA ARG A 209 6.30 31.40 -17.90
C ARG A 209 5.33 30.62 -17.01
N HIS A 210 4.43 29.87 -17.65
CA HIS A 210 3.62 28.86 -16.96
C HIS A 210 4.47 27.61 -16.67
N PHE A 211 4.95 27.47 -15.44
CA PHE A 211 5.82 26.35 -15.03
C PHE A 211 5.00 25.15 -14.53
N THR A 212 4.98 24.07 -15.30
CA THR A 212 4.14 22.88 -15.04
C THR A 212 4.86 21.79 -14.25
N ARG A 213 4.12 20.74 -13.84
CA ARG A 213 4.73 19.53 -13.23
C ARG A 213 5.65 18.77 -14.19
N GLU A 214 5.41 18.85 -15.50
CA GLU A 214 6.30 18.26 -16.49
C GLU A 214 7.60 19.06 -16.60
N ASP A 215 7.52 20.40 -16.55
CA ASP A 215 8.71 21.27 -16.48
C ASP A 215 9.50 21.02 -15.19
N ALA A 216 8.83 20.86 -14.05
CA ALA A 216 9.45 20.55 -12.77
C ALA A 216 10.18 19.19 -12.82
N GLY A 217 9.56 18.16 -13.43
CA GLY A 217 10.21 16.86 -13.65
C GLY A 217 11.51 16.99 -14.44
N LYS A 218 11.44 17.70 -15.57
CA LYS A 218 12.60 17.98 -16.44
C LYS A 218 13.68 18.82 -15.76
N ALA A 219 13.28 19.72 -14.87
CA ALA A 219 14.21 20.53 -14.08
C ALA A 219 15.06 19.70 -13.12
N PHE A 220 14.53 18.58 -12.59
CA PHE A 220 15.32 17.64 -11.78
C PHE A 220 16.19 16.71 -12.62
N SER A 221 15.64 16.14 -13.70
CA SER A 221 16.35 15.23 -14.61
C SER A 221 15.63 15.11 -15.94
N ALA A 222 16.37 14.97 -17.04
CA ALA A 222 15.82 14.95 -18.40
C ALA A 222 14.82 13.81 -18.64
N ASP A 223 15.08 12.65 -18.02
CA ASP A 223 14.29 11.42 -18.20
C ASP A 223 13.20 11.25 -17.12
N LEU A 224 13.09 12.19 -16.17
CA LEU A 224 12.16 12.06 -15.06
C LEU A 224 10.72 12.35 -15.50
N LEU A 225 9.88 11.32 -15.42
CA LEU A 225 8.46 11.44 -15.66
C LEU A 225 7.79 12.32 -14.59
N SER A 226 6.73 13.04 -14.98
CA SER A 226 5.89 13.81 -14.06
C SER A 226 5.22 12.90 -13.02
N THR A 227 4.78 13.49 -11.91
CA THR A 227 4.10 12.75 -10.83
C THR A 227 2.87 12.02 -11.35
N GLU A 228 2.05 12.67 -12.18
CA GLU A 228 0.83 12.10 -12.78
C GLU A 228 1.08 10.77 -13.52
N LYS A 229 2.19 10.68 -14.25
CA LYS A 229 2.57 9.47 -15.01
C LYS A 229 3.19 8.37 -14.16
N ARG A 230 3.64 8.70 -12.94
CA ARG A 230 4.34 7.78 -12.03
C ARG A 230 3.42 7.16 -10.98
N ILE A 231 2.22 7.73 -10.77
CA ILE A 231 1.24 7.24 -9.79
C ILE A 231 0.84 5.80 -10.17
N PRO A 232 0.60 4.89 -9.21
CA PRO A 232 0.14 3.53 -9.52
C PRO A 232 -1.18 3.46 -10.31
N HIS A 233 -2.02 4.48 -10.11
CA HIS A 233 -3.34 4.67 -10.71
C HIS A 233 -3.44 5.93 -11.61
N PRO A 234 -2.73 5.98 -12.76
CA PRO A 234 -2.84 7.13 -13.68
C PRO A 234 -4.26 7.28 -14.26
N GLU A 235 -5.04 6.19 -14.31
CA GLU A 235 -6.42 6.18 -14.80
C GLU A 235 -7.35 7.09 -14.00
N LEU A 236 -7.07 7.28 -12.70
CA LEU A 236 -7.85 8.16 -11.82
C LEU A 236 -7.63 9.64 -12.17
N VAL A 237 -6.42 10.02 -12.58
CA VAL A 237 -6.12 11.39 -13.01
C VAL A 237 -6.93 11.74 -14.25
N GLU A 238 -6.97 10.82 -15.21
CA GLU A 238 -7.74 11.00 -16.44
C GLU A 238 -9.26 10.99 -16.19
N LEU A 239 -9.74 10.18 -15.24
CA LEU A 239 -11.13 10.23 -14.78
C LEU A 239 -11.48 11.60 -14.18
N GLU A 240 -10.59 12.16 -13.37
CA GLU A 240 -10.78 13.48 -12.76
C GLU A 240 -10.75 14.60 -13.81
N LYS A 241 -9.88 14.50 -14.82
CA LYS A 241 -9.89 15.42 -15.97
C LYS A 241 -11.22 15.39 -16.72
N ASP A 242 -11.80 14.21 -16.94
CA ASP A 242 -13.12 14.08 -17.56
C ASP A 242 -14.23 14.74 -16.68
N ILE A 243 -14.10 14.71 -15.34
CA ILE A 243 -15.01 15.39 -14.41
C ILE A 243 -14.88 16.91 -14.56
N VAL A 244 -13.66 17.44 -14.49
CA VAL A 244 -13.37 18.88 -14.59
C VAL A 244 -13.82 19.45 -15.93
N ASN A 245 -13.69 18.67 -17.01
CA ASN A 245 -14.14 19.04 -18.35
C ASN A 245 -15.67 18.92 -18.55
N GLY A 246 -16.44 18.51 -17.54
CA GLY A 246 -17.89 18.42 -17.59
C GLY A 246 -18.44 17.29 -18.46
N VAL A 247 -17.64 16.24 -18.73
CA VAL A 247 -18.08 15.08 -19.51
C VAL A 247 -19.18 14.33 -18.76
N GLU A 248 -20.25 13.94 -19.45
CA GLU A 248 -21.37 13.22 -18.84
C GLU A 248 -20.93 11.90 -18.17
N PRO A 249 -21.55 11.49 -17.04
CA PRO A 249 -21.15 10.30 -16.30
C PRO A 249 -21.15 9.00 -17.14
N ARG A 250 -22.12 8.83 -18.04
CA ARG A 250 -22.20 7.64 -18.90
C ARG A 250 -21.04 7.57 -19.89
N GLU A 251 -20.73 8.71 -20.52
CA GLU A 251 -19.62 8.81 -21.46
C GLU A 251 -18.28 8.64 -20.75
N ARG A 252 -18.12 9.21 -19.55
CA ARG A 252 -16.94 9.04 -18.71
C ARG A 252 -16.65 7.56 -18.40
N ILE A 253 -17.68 6.81 -18.02
CA ILE A 253 -17.55 5.36 -17.76
C ILE A 253 -17.14 4.62 -19.03
N ALA A 254 -17.73 4.97 -20.19
CA ALA A 254 -17.38 4.35 -21.46
C ALA A 254 -15.91 4.62 -21.84
N ARG A 255 -15.46 5.88 -21.73
CA ARG A 255 -14.06 6.26 -21.98
C ARG A 255 -13.08 5.57 -21.04
N ALA A 256 -13.40 5.51 -19.74
CA ALA A 256 -12.58 4.83 -18.76
C ALA A 256 -12.46 3.33 -19.06
N ARG A 257 -13.56 2.66 -19.41
CA ARG A 257 -13.57 1.25 -19.81
C ARG A 257 -12.75 0.99 -21.07
N GLU A 258 -12.87 1.87 -22.07
CA GLU A 258 -12.09 1.78 -23.30
C GLU A 258 -10.58 1.91 -23.04
N ARG A 259 -10.17 2.92 -22.25
CA ARG A 259 -8.78 3.12 -21.85
C ARG A 259 -8.22 1.89 -21.15
N MET A 260 -8.97 1.34 -20.19
CA MET A 260 -8.57 0.13 -19.46
C MET A 260 -8.43 -1.09 -20.38
N ARG A 261 -9.37 -1.30 -21.32
CA ARG A 261 -9.28 -2.39 -22.29
C ARG A 261 -8.03 -2.28 -23.16
N GLN A 262 -7.74 -1.08 -23.67
CA GLN A 262 -6.54 -0.83 -24.48
C GLN A 262 -5.25 -1.05 -23.69
N GLU A 263 -5.19 -0.61 -22.44
CA GLU A 263 -4.04 -0.86 -21.56
C GLU A 263 -3.84 -2.34 -21.26
N GLU A 264 -4.91 -3.08 -21.02
CA GLU A 264 -4.86 -4.53 -20.79
C GLU A 264 -4.37 -5.27 -22.03
N GLU A 265 -4.94 -4.97 -23.21
CA GLU A 265 -4.53 -5.57 -24.46
C GLU A 265 -3.05 -5.28 -24.77
N THR A 266 -2.60 -4.04 -24.57
CA THR A 266 -1.21 -3.67 -24.81
C THR A 266 -0.26 -4.35 -23.81
N ARG A 267 -0.67 -4.50 -22.54
CA ARG A 267 0.09 -5.25 -21.53
C ARG A 267 0.16 -6.73 -21.89
N GLN A 268 -0.97 -7.37 -22.22
CA GLN A 268 -1.03 -8.78 -22.61
C GLN A 268 -0.17 -9.05 -23.84
N LYS A 269 -0.32 -8.25 -24.91
CA LYS A 269 0.51 -8.34 -26.12
C LYS A 269 2.01 -8.21 -25.81
N ARG A 270 2.40 -7.29 -24.90
CA ARG A 270 3.80 -7.14 -24.46
C ARG A 270 4.30 -8.35 -23.68
N GLU A 271 3.49 -8.91 -22.79
CA GLU A 271 3.84 -10.09 -22.00
C GLU A 271 3.94 -11.35 -22.86
N GLU A 272 2.99 -11.57 -23.77
CA GLU A 272 3.00 -12.66 -24.75
C GLU A 272 4.21 -12.54 -25.69
N ALA A 273 4.47 -11.35 -26.24
CA ALA A 273 5.64 -11.12 -27.07
C ALA A 273 6.94 -11.37 -26.29
N ARG A 274 7.00 -11.00 -25.00
CA ARG A 274 8.16 -11.28 -24.15
C ARG A 274 8.32 -12.79 -23.89
N LYS A 275 7.25 -13.51 -23.56
CA LYS A 275 7.28 -14.97 -23.35
C LYS A 275 7.71 -15.69 -24.62
N LYS A 276 7.10 -15.35 -25.75
CA LYS A 276 7.43 -15.90 -27.06
C LYS A 276 8.91 -15.68 -27.42
N ARG A 277 9.45 -14.47 -27.21
CA ARG A 277 10.88 -14.20 -27.42
C ARG A 277 11.80 -15.06 -26.55
N ILE A 278 11.42 -15.31 -25.30
CA ILE A 278 12.20 -16.17 -24.38
C ILE A 278 12.11 -17.63 -24.82
N GLU A 279 10.93 -18.10 -25.24
CA GLU A 279 10.75 -19.46 -25.75
C GLU A 279 11.51 -19.70 -27.05
N GLU A 280 11.46 -18.75 -27.99
CA GLU A 280 12.20 -18.79 -29.26
C GLU A 280 13.72 -18.80 -29.06
N SER A 281 14.23 -18.13 -28.02
CA SER A 281 15.66 -18.12 -27.72
C SER A 281 16.17 -19.39 -27.04
N VAL A 282 15.28 -20.25 -26.53
CA VAL A 282 15.67 -21.46 -25.77
C VAL A 282 15.41 -22.72 -26.60
N LYS A 283 16.48 -23.34 -27.10
CA LYS A 283 16.44 -24.64 -27.78
C LYS A 283 16.55 -25.77 -26.76
N VAL A 284 15.52 -26.61 -26.68
CA VAL A 284 15.49 -27.76 -25.76
C VAL A 284 15.88 -29.02 -26.51
N PHE A 285 16.97 -29.66 -26.10
CA PHE A 285 17.43 -30.95 -26.61
C PHE A 285 17.22 -32.03 -25.55
N ASN A 286 16.42 -33.06 -25.88
CA ASN A 286 16.16 -34.15 -24.97
C ASN A 286 17.17 -35.30 -25.18
N SER A 287 18.06 -35.50 -24.22
CA SER A 287 19.06 -36.57 -24.27
C SER A 287 18.51 -37.82 -23.57
N GLY A 288 17.63 -38.54 -24.27
CA GLY A 288 16.96 -39.74 -23.75
C GLY A 288 16.07 -39.47 -22.53
N ASN A 289 16.13 -40.35 -21.51
CA ASN A 289 15.21 -40.32 -20.36
C ASN A 289 15.74 -39.60 -19.10
N ARG A 290 16.97 -39.04 -19.10
CA ARG A 290 17.61 -38.53 -17.87
C ARG A 290 17.61 -37.01 -17.73
N PHE A 291 17.94 -36.28 -18.81
CA PHE A 291 18.12 -34.84 -18.75
C PHE A 291 17.60 -34.15 -20.01
N MET A 292 17.05 -32.95 -19.80
CA MET A 292 16.73 -32.01 -20.87
C MET A 292 17.77 -30.90 -20.87
N PHE A 293 18.55 -30.80 -21.94
CA PHE A 293 19.50 -29.71 -22.13
C PHE A 293 18.76 -28.50 -22.69
N ARG A 294 18.89 -27.34 -22.04
CA ARG A 294 18.32 -26.07 -22.50
C ARG A 294 19.44 -25.16 -22.95
N PHE A 295 19.48 -24.86 -24.24
CA PHE A 295 20.46 -23.96 -24.83
C PHE A 295 19.79 -22.61 -25.07
N GLU A 296 20.17 -21.60 -24.29
CA GLU A 296 19.72 -20.23 -24.49
C GLU A 296 20.70 -19.50 -25.42
N GLU A 297 20.20 -18.95 -26.52
CA GLU A 297 21.01 -18.14 -27.42
C GLU A 297 21.41 -16.83 -26.76
N CYS A 298 22.70 -16.50 -26.78
CA CYS A 298 23.23 -15.25 -26.25
C CYS A 298 24.01 -14.48 -27.32
N ASN A 299 23.94 -13.15 -27.29
CA ASN A 299 24.73 -12.30 -28.18
C ASN A 299 26.16 -12.13 -27.61
N ALA A 300 27.15 -12.75 -28.27
CA ALA A 300 28.56 -12.67 -27.88
C ALA A 300 29.17 -11.25 -28.03
N GLU A 301 28.60 -10.40 -28.87
CA GLU A 301 29.08 -9.03 -29.11
C GLU A 301 28.57 -8.04 -28.05
N ALA A 302 27.66 -8.47 -27.15
CA ALA A 302 27.08 -7.64 -26.08
C ALA A 302 28.05 -7.34 -24.91
N VAL A 303 29.36 -7.31 -25.17
CA VAL A 303 30.44 -7.11 -24.19
C VAL A 303 30.82 -5.64 -23.97
N GLY A 304 30.31 -4.73 -24.81
CA GLY A 304 30.62 -3.30 -24.77
C GLY A 304 32.00 -2.98 -25.35
N LYS A 305 32.31 -1.68 -25.51
CA LYS A 305 33.52 -1.20 -26.21
C LYS A 305 34.82 -1.73 -25.59
N ASP A 306 34.87 -1.82 -24.26
CA ASP A 306 36.08 -2.21 -23.52
C ASP A 306 35.98 -3.64 -22.95
N GLY A 307 35.01 -4.45 -23.41
CA GLY A 307 34.74 -5.78 -22.86
C GLY A 307 34.08 -5.79 -21.47
N ARG A 308 33.68 -4.61 -20.96
CA ARG A 308 33.07 -4.43 -19.62
C ARG A 308 31.60 -3.99 -19.74
N SER A 309 30.69 -4.95 -19.83
CA SER A 309 29.23 -4.71 -19.89
C SER A 309 28.48 -5.58 -18.89
N HIS A 310 27.55 -5.02 -18.09
CA HIS A 310 26.69 -5.80 -17.18
C HIS A 310 25.87 -6.89 -17.87
N LYS A 311 25.60 -6.72 -19.18
CA LYS A 311 24.85 -7.68 -20.00
C LYS A 311 25.71 -8.82 -20.58
N GLY A 312 27.03 -8.74 -20.49
CA GLY A 312 27.93 -9.77 -21.02
C GLY A 312 27.75 -11.10 -20.31
N VAL A 313 27.61 -12.18 -21.08
CA VAL A 313 27.43 -13.56 -20.58
C VAL A 313 28.78 -14.26 -20.49
N GLY A 314 29.05 -14.94 -19.36
CA GLY A 314 30.28 -15.70 -19.12
C GLY A 314 31.03 -15.29 -17.86
N TRP A 315 32.03 -16.07 -17.48
CA TRP A 315 32.91 -15.75 -16.36
C TRP A 315 33.94 -14.70 -16.78
N ARG A 316 34.03 -13.58 -16.06
CA ARG A 316 34.96 -12.49 -16.41
C ARG A 316 36.41 -12.85 -16.06
N TYR A 317 37.33 -12.54 -16.96
CA TYR A 317 38.76 -12.69 -16.74
C TYR A 317 39.35 -11.46 -16.02
N GLY A 318 40.46 -11.65 -15.30
CA GLY A 318 41.17 -10.57 -14.60
C GLY A 318 40.49 -10.09 -13.31
N VAL A 319 39.56 -10.88 -12.76
CA VAL A 319 38.86 -10.57 -11.49
C VAL A 319 39.19 -11.66 -10.46
N PRO A 320 39.97 -11.36 -9.39
CA PRO A 320 40.24 -12.34 -8.34
C PRO A 320 38.99 -12.64 -7.53
N HIS A 321 38.96 -13.79 -6.84
CA HIS A 321 37.85 -14.16 -5.97
C HIS A 321 37.63 -13.11 -4.87
N GLU A 322 36.37 -12.69 -4.70
CA GLU A 322 35.96 -11.70 -3.71
C GLU A 322 35.63 -12.31 -2.34
N ASP A 323 35.93 -13.60 -2.13
CA ASP A 323 35.48 -14.36 -0.96
C ASP A 323 36.00 -13.83 0.38
N ARG A 324 37.13 -13.12 0.35
CA ARG A 324 37.78 -12.51 1.52
C ARG A 324 37.32 -11.07 1.76
N LYS A 325 36.53 -10.47 0.85
CA LYS A 325 35.99 -9.12 1.03
C LYS A 325 34.88 -9.14 2.09
N LYS A 326 34.95 -8.21 3.05
CA LYS A 326 33.91 -8.03 4.07
C LYS A 326 32.60 -7.59 3.41
N GLY A 327 31.48 -8.18 3.81
CA GLY A 327 30.15 -7.82 3.32
C GLY A 327 29.72 -8.53 2.02
N GLN A 328 30.49 -9.50 1.52
CA GLN A 328 30.11 -10.26 0.34
C GLN A 328 28.88 -11.16 0.62
N VAL A 329 27.86 -11.06 -0.24
CA VAL A 329 26.64 -11.87 -0.12
C VAL A 329 26.89 -13.26 -0.73
N LYS A 330 26.91 -14.30 0.12
CA LYS A 330 27.08 -15.72 -0.25
C LYS A 330 25.79 -16.54 -0.12
N ILE A 331 24.66 -15.85 0.00
CA ILE A 331 23.32 -16.42 0.17
C ILE A 331 22.52 -16.15 -1.12
N PRO A 332 21.63 -17.06 -1.57
CA PRO A 332 20.76 -16.80 -2.72
C PRO A 332 19.97 -15.50 -2.57
N LYS A 333 20.10 -14.59 -3.54
CA LYS A 333 19.37 -13.30 -3.54
C LYS A 333 17.96 -13.39 -4.12
N TYR A 334 17.69 -14.44 -4.90
CA TYR A 334 16.43 -14.67 -5.58
C TYR A 334 16.04 -16.13 -5.42
N VAL A 335 14.75 -16.37 -5.12
CA VAL A 335 14.12 -17.70 -5.12
C VAL A 335 13.01 -17.59 -6.15
N LEU A 336 13.18 -18.30 -7.27
CA LEU A 336 12.31 -18.23 -8.44
C LEU A 336 11.07 -19.11 -8.30
#